data_AF-A0A402CLE5-F1
#
_entry.id   AF-A0A402CLE5-F1
#
_cell.length_a   1.000
_cell.length_b   1.000
_cell.length_c   1.000
_cell.angle_alpha   90.00
_cell.angle_beta   90.00
_cell.angle_gamma   90.00
#
_symmetry.space_group_name_H-M   'P 1'
#
loop_
_entity.id
_entity.type
_entity.pdbx_description
1 polymer ?
#
loop_
_entity_poly.entity_id
_entity_poly.type
_entity_poly.pdbx_seq_one_letter_code
_entity_poly.pdbx_strand_id
1 'polypeptide(L)'
;MRLEDPRDRGRRLDDAVVLACAIEDPVTDRVRMRGSGRGRVRALVEVLAGPGRRSWLSMPVQRRRRGRVALLLLVQEPRTRASRRQRKTR
;
A
#
# COMPACT_ATOMS: atom_id res chain seq x y z
N MET A 1 26.31 8.51 8.94
CA MET A 1 25.43 9.63 8.52
C MET A 1 24.73 9.25 7.23
N ARG A 2 23.42 9.03 7.25
CA ARG A 2 22.61 9.14 6.03
C ARG A 2 21.29 9.79 6.43
N LEU A 3 21.30 11.12 6.44
CA LEU A 3 20.05 11.89 6.45
C LEU A 3 19.31 11.48 5.19
N GLU A 4 18.26 10.68 5.32
CA GLU A 4 17.29 10.55 4.25
C GLU A 4 16.72 11.95 4.00
N ASP A 5 17.09 12.54 2.85
CA ASP A 5 16.60 13.85 2.48
C ASP A 5 15.06 13.79 2.41
N PRO A 6 14.33 14.67 3.11
CA PRO A 6 12.87 14.68 3.06
C PRO A 6 12.32 14.86 1.64
N ARG A 7 13.09 15.44 0.69
CA ARG A 7 12.73 15.51 -0.74
C ARG A 7 12.72 14.14 -1.41
N ASP A 8 13.60 13.26 -0.95
CA ASP A 8 13.74 11.88 -1.42
C ASP A 8 12.54 11.04 -0.98
N ARG A 9 11.95 11.37 0.18
CA ARG A 9 10.69 10.76 0.63
C ARG A 9 9.53 11.08 -0.31
N GLY A 10 9.47 12.29 -0.86
CA GLY A 10 8.46 12.67 -1.85
C GLY A 10 8.57 11.83 -3.13
N ARG A 11 9.78 11.73 -3.67
CA ARG A 11 10.05 10.91 -4.88
C ARG A 11 9.71 9.43 -4.66
N ARG A 12 10.06 8.87 -3.50
CA ARG A 12 9.69 7.49 -3.14
C ARG A 12 8.18 7.25 -3.06
N LEU A 13 7.39 8.28 -2.73
CA LEU A 13 5.93 8.18 -2.73
C LEU A 13 5.36 8.25 -4.15
N ASP A 14 5.95 9.06 -5.03
CA ASP A 14 5.58 9.08 -6.45
C ASP A 14 5.86 7.72 -7.10
N ASP A 15 7.05 7.15 -6.85
CA ASP A 15 7.42 5.80 -7.32
C ASP A 15 6.47 4.73 -6.76
N ALA A 16 6.11 4.82 -5.47
CA ALA A 16 5.15 3.90 -4.85
C ALA A 16 3.75 3.99 -5.48
N VAL A 17 3.31 5.19 -5.86
CA VAL A 17 2.03 5.39 -6.58
C VAL A 17 2.10 4.78 -7.98
N VAL A 18 3.22 4.97 -8.69
CA VAL A 18 3.42 4.37 -10.02
C VAL A 18 3.39 2.84 -9.93
N LEU A 19 4.16 2.27 -9.00
CA LEU A 19 4.19 0.82 -8.75
C LEU A 19 2.79 0.30 -8.37
N ALA A 20 2.07 1.01 -7.50
CA ALA A 20 0.71 0.65 -7.12
C ALA A 20 -0.24 0.60 -8.32
N CYS A 21 -0.08 1.51 -9.28
CA CYS A 21 -0.89 1.54 -10.50
C CYS A 21 -0.51 0.45 -11.51
N ALA A 22 0.68 -0.14 -11.40
CA ALA A 22 1.16 -1.24 -12.22
C ALA A 22 0.76 -2.61 -11.67
N ILE A 23 0.21 -2.69 -10.46
CA ILE A 23 -0.26 -3.96 -9.89
C ILE A 23 -1.45 -4.47 -10.70
N GLU A 24 -1.29 -5.64 -11.31
CA GLU A 24 -2.32 -6.31 -12.10
C GLU A 24 -3.16 -7.26 -11.25
N ASP A 25 -2.53 -8.04 -10.37
CA ASP A 25 -3.18 -8.98 -9.46
C ASP A 25 -2.74 -8.75 -7.99
N PRO A 26 -3.38 -7.79 -7.30
CA PRO A 26 -3.07 -7.51 -5.90
C PRO A 26 -3.41 -8.67 -4.96
N VAL A 27 -4.28 -9.60 -5.36
CA VAL A 27 -4.68 -10.73 -4.51
C VAL A 27 -3.59 -11.79 -4.50
N THR A 28 -3.04 -12.12 -5.67
CA THR A 28 -1.91 -13.05 -5.80
C THR A 28 -0.64 -12.46 -5.21
N ASP A 29 -0.35 -11.18 -5.47
CA ASP A 29 0.82 -10.49 -4.91
C ASP A 29 0.78 -10.46 -3.37
N ARG A 30 -0.41 -10.28 -2.78
CA ARG A 30 -0.59 -10.34 -1.33
C ARG A 30 -0.17 -11.70 -0.75
N VAL A 31 -0.50 -12.80 -1.43
CA VAL A 31 -0.14 -14.16 -0.97
C VAL A 31 1.37 -14.36 -1.01
N ARG A 32 2.04 -13.76 -2.00
CA ARG A 32 3.51 -13.78 -2.15
C ARG A 32 4.22 -12.84 -1.17
N MET A 33 3.55 -11.77 -0.72
CA MET A 33 4.09 -10.84 0.27
C MET A 33 4.14 -11.45 1.68
N ARG A 34 5.36 -11.75 2.15
CA ARG A 34 5.68 -12.17 3.52
C ARG A 34 6.54 -11.13 4.25
N GLY A 35 6.45 -11.10 5.57
CA GLY A 35 7.34 -10.33 6.44
C GLY A 35 7.31 -8.81 6.22
N SER A 36 8.49 -8.19 6.16
CA SER A 36 8.71 -6.74 6.13
C SER A 36 8.05 -6.01 4.94
N GLY A 37 7.83 -6.72 3.83
CA GLY A 37 7.15 -6.16 2.66
C GLY A 37 5.72 -5.70 2.99
N ARG A 38 5.00 -6.43 3.85
CA ARG A 38 3.63 -6.08 4.24
C ARG A 38 3.57 -4.84 5.13
N GLY A 39 4.50 -4.72 6.08
CA GLY A 39 4.62 -3.53 6.93
C GLY A 39 4.89 -2.26 6.11
N ARG A 40 5.75 -2.36 5.10
CA ARG A 40 6.04 -1.26 4.17
C ARG A 40 4.82 -0.83 3.37
N VAL A 41 4.04 -1.77 2.83
CA VAL A 41 2.83 -1.43 2.07
C VAL A 41 1.74 -0.86 2.98
N ARG A 42 1.63 -1.32 4.23
CA ARG A 42 0.70 -0.73 5.21
C ARG A 42 1.07 0.72 5.54
N ALA A 43 2.34 0.99 5.80
CA ALA A 43 2.83 2.36 5.99
C ALA A 43 2.59 3.23 4.74
N LEU A 44 2.78 2.66 3.54
CA LEU A 44 2.48 3.37 2.28
C LEU A 44 0.98 3.68 2.15
N VAL A 45 0.08 2.76 2.53
CA VAL A 45 -1.37 3.02 2.52
C VAL A 45 -1.74 4.14 3.48
N GLU A 46 -1.22 4.11 4.71
CA GLU A 46 -1.49 5.15 5.71
C GLU A 46 -0.99 6.53 5.24
N VAL A 47 0.21 6.56 4.66
CA VAL A 47 0.76 7.79 4.09
C VAL A 47 -0.09 8.22 2.88
N LEU A 48 -0.40 7.33 1.94
CA LEU A 48 -1.12 7.64 0.69
C LEU A 48 -2.65 7.77 0.84
N ALA A 49 -3.22 7.54 2.02
CA ALA A 49 -4.66 7.61 2.29
C ALA A 49 -5.25 9.01 2.11
N GLY A 50 -4.41 10.06 2.19
CA GLY A 50 -4.83 11.45 1.98
C GLY A 50 -5.38 11.68 0.56
N PRO A 51 -6.68 12.03 0.40
CA PRO A 51 -7.34 12.10 -0.91
C PRO A 51 -6.73 13.16 -1.85
N GLY A 52 -6.06 14.18 -1.30
CA GLY A 52 -5.43 15.29 -2.03
C GLY A 52 -3.91 15.24 -2.15
N ARG A 53 -3.26 14.08 -1.95
CA ARG A 53 -1.79 14.03 -2.09
C ARG A 53 -1.35 14.29 -3.53
N ARG A 54 -0.35 15.17 -3.66
CA ARG A 54 0.28 15.59 -4.93
C ARG A 54 0.74 14.39 -5.77
N SER A 55 1.22 13.32 -5.13
CA SER A 55 1.63 12.07 -5.78
C SER A 55 0.50 11.32 -6.49
N TRP A 56 -0.75 11.44 -6.04
CA TRP A 56 -1.89 10.91 -6.80
C TRP A 56 -2.22 11.81 -7.98
N LEU A 57 -2.05 13.13 -7.84
CA LEU A 57 -2.40 14.11 -8.87
C LEU A 57 -1.52 14.00 -10.13
N SER A 58 -0.33 13.40 -10.03
CA SER A 58 0.53 13.12 -11.19
C SER A 58 0.03 11.95 -12.06
N MET A 59 -0.87 11.10 -11.55
CA MET A 59 -1.39 9.96 -12.30
C MET A 59 -2.71 10.27 -13.03
N PRO A 60 -3.03 9.60 -14.14
CA PRO A 60 -4.37 9.66 -14.74
C PRO A 60 -5.46 9.16 -13.78
N VAL A 61 -6.65 9.75 -13.81
CA VAL A 61 -7.73 9.46 -12.84
C VAL A 61 -8.13 7.98 -12.79
N GLN A 62 -8.11 7.31 -13.94
CA GLN A 62 -8.39 5.87 -14.10
C GLN A 62 -7.34 5.02 -13.38
N ARG A 63 -6.06 5.41 -13.48
CA ARG A 63 -4.94 4.73 -12.80
C ARG A 63 -4.95 5.01 -11.30
N ARG A 64 -5.29 6.23 -10.87
CA ARG A 64 -5.44 6.58 -9.43
C ARG A 64 -6.40 5.64 -8.72
N ARG A 65 -7.59 5.41 -9.31
CA ARG A 65 -8.60 4.53 -8.72
C ARG A 65 -8.09 3.10 -8.63
N ARG A 66 -7.48 2.59 -9.71
CA ARG A 66 -6.93 1.23 -9.76
C ARG A 66 -5.81 1.02 -8.73
N GLY A 67 -4.85 1.95 -8.64
CA GLY A 67 -3.75 1.87 -7.68
C GLY A 67 -4.21 1.96 -6.22
N ARG A 68 -5.19 2.82 -5.91
CA ARG A 68 -5.79 2.89 -4.56
C ARG A 68 -6.46 1.57 -4.17
N VAL A 69 -7.23 0.98 -5.09
CA VAL A 69 -7.89 -0.31 -4.86
C VAL A 69 -6.86 -1.43 -4.68
N ALA A 70 -5.80 -1.46 -5.51
CA ALA A 70 -4.74 -2.45 -5.40
C ALA A 70 -4.02 -2.38 -4.04
N LEU A 71 -3.66 -1.18 -3.58
CA LEU A 71 -3.04 -0.97 -2.28
C LEU A 71 -3.93 -1.44 -1.12
N LEU A 72 -5.24 -1.13 -1.17
CA LEU A 72 -6.21 -1.61 -0.17
C LEU A 72 -6.32 -3.14 -0.18
N LEU A 73 -6.30 -3.78 -1.35
CA LEU A 73 -6.34 -5.23 -1.48
C LEU A 73 -5.07 -5.90 -0.94
N LEU A 74 -3.89 -5.29 -1.14
CA LEU A 74 -2.62 -5.80 -0.62
C LEU A 74 -2.54 -5.79 0.92
N VAL A 75 -3.14 -4.79 1.57
CA VAL A 75 -3.10 -4.67 3.05
C VAL A 75 -4.27 -5.36 3.75
N GLN A 76 -5.35 -5.66 3.03
CA GLN A 76 -6.43 -6.48 3.58
C GLN A 76 -5.86 -7.81 4.02
N GLU A 77 -6.10 -8.20 5.27
CA GLU A 77 -5.65 -9.50 5.74
C GLU A 77 -6.22 -10.60 4.83
N PRO A 78 -5.40 -11.58 4.40
CA PRO A 78 -5.99 -12.80 3.89
C PRO A 78 -6.94 -13.30 4.98
N ARG A 79 -8.19 -13.59 4.63
CA ARG A 79 -9.15 -14.20 5.55
C ARG A 79 -8.68 -15.62 5.87
N THR A 80 -7.57 -15.74 6.59
CA THR A 80 -7.16 -16.98 7.23
C THR A 80 -8.15 -17.21 8.35
N ARG A 81 -8.78 -18.39 8.36
CA ARG A 81 -9.73 -18.88 9.39
C ARG A 81 -9.31 -18.58 10.85
N ALA A 82 -8.03 -18.29 11.11
CA ALA A 82 -7.47 -17.96 12.42
C ALA A 82 -7.87 -16.59 12.99
N SER A 83 -8.21 -15.57 12.19
CA SER A 83 -8.62 -14.25 12.72
C SER A 83 -10.02 -14.23 13.35
N ARG A 84 -10.78 -15.32 13.23
CA ARG A 84 -12.06 -15.51 13.95
C ARG A 84 -11.87 -15.96 15.41
N ARG A 85 -10.66 -16.36 15.82
CA ARG A 85 -10.39 -16.95 17.14
C ARG A 85 -9.79 -15.97 18.17
N GLN A 86 -9.58 -14.70 17.82
CA GLN A 86 -9.02 -13.69 18.74
C GLN A 86 -10.06 -12.75 19.38
N ARG A 87 -11.37 -12.98 19.20
CA ARG A 87 -12.43 -12.28 19.96
C ARG A 87 -13.11 -13.19 20.99
N LYS A 88 -12.35 -13.91 21.81
CA LYS A 88 -12.90 -14.59 23.01
C LYS A 88 -11.79 -14.95 24.01
N THR A 89 -11.47 -14.00 24.88
CA THR A 89 -10.80 -14.06 26.21
C THR A 89 -10.16 -12.68 26.40
N ARG A 90 -10.40 -11.90 27.44
CA ARG A 90 -11.01 -12.07 28.77
C ARG A 90 -11.73 -10.77 29.12
#